data_AF-A0A368BX59-F1
#
_entry.id   AF-A0A368BX59-F1
#
_cell.length_a   1.000
_cell.length_b   1.000
_cell.length_c   1.000
_cell.angle_alpha   90.00
_cell.angle_beta   90.00
_cell.angle_gamma   90.00
#
_symmetry.space_group_name_H-M   'P 1'
#
loop_
_entity.id
_entity.type
_entity.pdbx_description
1 polymer ?
#
loop_
_entity_poly.entity_id
_entity_poly.type
_entity_poly.pdbx_seq_one_letter_code
_entity_poly.pdbx_strand_id
1 'polypeptide(L)'
;MKNFFLSLLFLIYSFPIFGESTPAKFNVKEKSLISSIKFPQIKGDISIVINCSGVILKNNKIKFFNCYKNQPGDEVYIQEIYKAYKKARFQPATFNNKKEDAFVQFRIKFEKKNDNELISIINNIGYEENIIAYGVHHTGAQRLIGKEIWQKLCPKYNRYTLITKTHINNLGQASNSSVSSSNGMPVNEKCINSIIDTLNSSNYIPAFVNDNYVPSTYVEVFGN
;
A
#
# COMPACT_ATOMS: atom_id res chain seq x y z
N MET A 1 -15.26 64.82 19.08
CA MET A 1 -15.76 63.51 18.62
C MET A 1 -14.86 62.97 17.52
N LYS A 2 -13.95 62.04 17.84
CA LYS A 2 -13.16 61.31 16.84
C LYS A 2 -13.44 59.83 17.04
N ASN A 3 -14.24 59.26 16.14
CA ASN A 3 -14.54 57.82 16.10
C ASN A 3 -13.30 57.09 15.59
N PHE A 4 -12.62 56.35 16.47
CA PHE A 4 -11.64 55.34 16.07
C PHE A 4 -12.40 54.07 15.69
N PHE A 5 -12.55 53.84 14.40
CA PHE A 5 -13.14 52.61 13.85
C PHE A 5 -12.11 51.49 13.97
N LEU A 6 -12.31 50.61 14.94
CA LEU A 6 -11.49 49.42 15.19
C LEU A 6 -11.80 48.37 14.12
N SER A 7 -10.99 48.29 13.06
CA SER A 7 -11.13 47.26 12.04
C SER A 7 -10.49 45.96 12.53
N LEU A 8 -11.29 45.09 13.13
CA LEU A 8 -10.91 43.74 13.53
C LEU A 8 -10.82 42.86 12.26
N LEU A 9 -9.62 42.72 11.69
CA LEU A 9 -9.36 41.78 10.61
C LEU A 9 -9.42 40.34 11.17
N PHE A 10 -10.55 39.66 11.00
CA PHE A 10 -10.62 38.21 11.18
C PHE A 10 -9.81 37.55 10.05
N LEU A 11 -8.57 37.17 10.35
CA LEU A 11 -7.81 36.19 9.58
C LEU A 11 -8.55 34.85 9.68
N ILE A 12 -9.42 34.58 8.70
CA ILE A 12 -10.00 33.26 8.51
C ILE A 12 -8.85 32.37 8.05
N TYR A 13 -8.22 31.68 9.01
CA TYR A 13 -7.32 30.59 8.72
C TYR A 13 -8.15 29.47 8.08
N SER A 14 -8.12 29.41 6.76
CA SER A 14 -8.59 28.27 5.99
C SER A 14 -7.67 27.10 6.31
N PHE A 15 -7.95 26.34 7.37
CA PHE A 15 -7.35 25.03 7.53
C PHE A 15 -7.75 24.21 6.30
N PRO A 16 -6.80 23.64 5.54
CA PRO A 16 -7.14 22.73 4.46
C PRO A 16 -7.91 21.57 5.08
N ILE A 17 -9.22 21.53 4.85
CA ILE A 17 -10.05 20.39 5.21
C ILE A 17 -9.56 19.26 4.31
N PHE A 18 -8.68 18.41 4.85
CA PHE A 18 -8.38 17.14 4.22
C PHE A 18 -9.71 16.40 4.10
N GLY A 19 -10.16 16.18 2.87
CA GLY A 19 -11.44 15.52 2.66
C GLY A 19 -11.39 14.11 3.25
N GLU A 20 -12.55 13.66 3.73
CA GLU A 20 -12.69 12.35 4.36
C GLU A 20 -12.13 11.27 3.44
N SER A 21 -11.14 10.55 3.96
CA SER A 21 -10.45 9.49 3.25
C SER A 21 -10.53 8.22 4.07
N THR A 22 -10.52 7.06 3.42
CA THR A 22 -10.44 5.77 4.11
C THR A 22 -9.52 4.85 3.31
N PRO A 23 -8.65 4.06 3.98
CA PRO A 23 -7.79 3.12 3.28
C PRO A 23 -8.63 2.00 2.67
N ALA A 24 -8.14 1.43 1.56
CA ALA A 24 -8.63 0.18 1.04
C ALA A 24 -8.41 -0.94 2.08
N LYS A 25 -9.39 -1.85 2.19
CA LYS A 25 -9.41 -2.92 3.20
C LYS A 25 -9.67 -4.29 2.57
N PHE A 26 -9.07 -5.31 3.18
CA PHE A 26 -9.26 -6.72 2.81
C PHE A 26 -10.43 -7.39 3.51
N ASN A 27 -10.88 -6.82 4.63
CA ASN A 27 -11.98 -7.36 5.41
C ASN A 27 -13.31 -6.92 4.79
N VAL A 28 -13.99 -7.84 4.12
CA VAL A 28 -15.35 -7.69 3.60
C VAL A 28 -16.19 -8.85 4.10
N LYS A 29 -17.49 -8.62 4.31
CA LYS A 29 -18.39 -9.66 4.87
C LYS A 29 -18.51 -10.90 3.98
N GLU A 30 -18.51 -10.71 2.67
CA GLU A 30 -18.66 -11.79 1.70
C GLU A 30 -17.46 -11.90 0.78
N LYS A 31 -17.04 -13.13 0.47
CA LYS A 31 -15.94 -13.43 -0.46
C LYS A 31 -14.65 -12.70 -0.06
N SER A 32 -14.35 -12.64 1.24
CA SER A 32 -13.07 -12.08 1.70
C SER A 32 -11.92 -12.95 1.23
N LEU A 33 -10.74 -12.32 1.04
CA LEU A 33 -9.54 -13.05 0.65
C LEU A 33 -9.22 -14.17 1.65
N ILE A 34 -9.20 -13.86 2.95
CA ILE A 34 -8.87 -14.83 4.01
C ILE A 34 -9.81 -16.03 4.03
N SER A 35 -11.13 -15.79 3.95
CA SER A 35 -12.11 -16.90 3.94
C SER A 35 -11.98 -17.84 2.74
N SER A 36 -11.29 -17.40 1.68
CA SER A 36 -11.13 -18.15 0.44
C SER A 36 -9.77 -18.86 0.33
N ILE A 37 -8.80 -18.53 1.19
CA ILE A 37 -7.49 -19.18 1.22
C ILE A 37 -7.61 -20.48 1.99
N LYS A 38 -7.03 -21.55 1.44
CA LYS A 38 -6.88 -22.81 2.16
C LYS A 38 -5.48 -22.90 2.75
N PHE A 39 -5.36 -23.49 3.93
CA PHE A 39 -4.06 -23.85 4.48
C PHE A 39 -3.48 -25.02 3.65
N PRO A 40 -2.22 -24.94 3.19
CA PRO A 40 -1.60 -26.06 2.49
C PRO A 40 -1.46 -27.31 3.38
N GLN A 41 -1.54 -28.50 2.79
CA GLN A 41 -1.38 -29.75 3.53
C GLN A 41 0.09 -29.97 3.93
N ILE A 42 0.44 -29.50 5.12
CA ILE A 42 1.77 -29.63 5.72
C ILE A 42 1.68 -30.30 7.10
N LYS A 43 2.76 -30.98 7.49
CA LYS A 43 2.92 -31.59 8.81
C LYS A 43 3.72 -30.67 9.73
N GLY A 44 3.38 -30.69 11.01
CA GLY A 44 4.08 -29.96 12.07
C GLY A 44 3.62 -28.51 12.22
N ASP A 45 4.12 -27.90 13.29
CA ASP A 45 3.89 -26.49 13.59
C ASP A 45 4.64 -25.60 12.60
N ILE A 46 4.01 -24.51 12.18
CA ILE A 46 4.63 -23.55 11.28
C ILE A 46 4.16 -22.13 11.54
N SER A 47 5.01 -21.15 11.24
CA SER A 47 4.62 -19.74 11.13
C SER A 47 5.36 -19.11 9.95
N ILE A 48 4.62 -18.79 8.88
CA ILE A 48 5.15 -18.17 7.67
C ILE A 48 4.41 -16.87 7.38
N VAL A 49 5.14 -15.89 6.84
CA VAL A 49 4.60 -14.60 6.41
C VAL A 49 4.94 -14.39 4.94
N ILE A 50 3.90 -14.28 4.11
CA ILE A 50 4.02 -14.01 2.68
C ILE A 50 3.72 -12.54 2.42
N ASN A 51 4.67 -11.84 1.80
CA ASN A 51 4.49 -10.44 1.39
C ASN A 51 3.74 -10.41 0.06
N CYS A 52 2.75 -9.54 -0.06
CA CYS A 52 1.98 -9.36 -1.29
C CYS A 52 1.69 -7.88 -1.56
N SER A 53 1.40 -7.58 -2.82
CA SER A 53 1.01 -6.26 -3.29
C SER A 53 -0.04 -6.35 -4.40
N GLY A 54 -0.72 -5.25 -4.66
CA GLY A 54 -1.63 -5.13 -5.79
C GLY A 54 -2.41 -3.82 -5.76
N VAL A 55 -3.23 -3.60 -6.78
CA VAL A 55 -4.10 -2.42 -6.90
C VAL A 55 -5.54 -2.83 -6.62
N ILE A 56 -6.08 -2.43 -5.47
CA ILE A 56 -7.51 -2.56 -5.19
C ILE A 56 -8.24 -1.50 -6.00
N LEU A 57 -9.15 -1.95 -6.85
CA LEU A 57 -9.91 -1.10 -7.76
C LEU A 57 -11.21 -0.62 -7.11
N LYS A 58 -11.72 0.52 -7.58
CA LYS A 58 -13.05 1.08 -7.23
C LYS A 58 -14.23 0.12 -7.42
N ASN A 59 -14.07 -0.94 -8.22
CA ASN A 59 -15.07 -1.98 -8.46
C ASN A 59 -14.92 -3.23 -7.55
N ASN A 60 -14.22 -3.08 -6.42
CA ASN A 60 -14.06 -4.12 -5.40
C ASN A 60 -13.23 -5.34 -5.84
N LYS A 61 -12.47 -5.25 -6.93
CA LYS A 61 -11.52 -6.27 -7.39
C LYS A 61 -10.08 -5.82 -7.16
N ILE A 62 -9.11 -6.72 -7.33
CA ILE A 62 -7.68 -6.41 -7.30
C ILE A 62 -7.03 -6.72 -8.66
N LYS A 63 -6.09 -5.87 -9.09
CA LYS A 63 -5.25 -6.06 -10.29
C LYS A 63 -3.78 -5.99 -9.91
N PHE A 64 -2.91 -6.42 -10.83
CA PHE A 64 -1.45 -6.42 -10.62
C PHE A 64 -1.07 -7.10 -9.29
N PHE A 65 -1.83 -8.15 -8.93
CA PHE A 65 -1.66 -8.87 -7.69
C PHE A 65 -0.40 -9.73 -7.76
N ASN A 66 0.52 -9.53 -6.83
CA ASN A 66 1.77 -10.27 -6.76
C ASN A 66 2.07 -10.66 -5.31
N CYS A 67 2.58 -11.86 -5.09
CA CYS A 67 3.14 -12.29 -3.81
C CYS A 67 4.59 -12.71 -4.00
N TYR A 68 5.46 -12.28 -3.09
CA TYR A 68 6.89 -12.45 -3.20
C TYR A 68 7.31 -13.75 -2.52
N LYS A 69 8.13 -14.53 -3.23
CA LYS A 69 8.79 -15.72 -2.71
C LYS A 69 10.07 -15.30 -2.00
N ASN A 70 10.11 -15.45 -0.68
CA ASN A 70 11.28 -15.15 0.14
C ASN A 70 12.11 -16.41 0.39
N GLN A 71 11.47 -17.59 0.41
CA GLN A 71 12.10 -18.88 0.68
C GLN A 71 11.62 -19.98 -0.29
N PRO A 72 12.40 -21.04 -0.52
CA PRO A 72 12.02 -22.13 -1.42
C PRO A 72 10.64 -22.75 -1.15
N GLY A 73 10.21 -22.79 0.12
CA GLY A 73 8.93 -23.37 0.56
C GLY A 73 7.70 -22.46 0.42
N ASP A 74 7.85 -21.16 0.12
CA ASP A 74 6.71 -20.22 0.10
C ASP A 74 5.72 -20.51 -1.04
N GLU A 75 6.18 -21.21 -2.09
CA GLU A 75 5.42 -21.50 -3.30
C GLU A 75 4.07 -22.16 -3.00
N VAL A 76 4.03 -23.12 -2.07
CA VAL A 76 2.79 -23.86 -1.75
C VAL A 76 1.73 -22.95 -1.11
N TYR A 77 2.15 -21.92 -0.36
CA TYR A 77 1.24 -20.93 0.24
C TYR A 77 0.79 -19.90 -0.79
N ILE A 78 1.74 -19.41 -1.59
CA ILE A 78 1.49 -18.45 -2.67
C ILE A 78 0.46 -19.00 -3.66
N GLN A 79 0.51 -20.30 -3.99
CA GLN A 79 -0.46 -20.95 -4.86
C GLN A 79 -1.89 -20.90 -4.29
N GLU A 80 -2.07 -21.13 -2.99
CA GLU A 80 -3.40 -21.03 -2.36
C GLU A 80 -3.92 -19.59 -2.33
N ILE A 81 -3.02 -18.61 -2.12
CA ILE A 81 -3.36 -17.19 -2.24
C ILE A 81 -3.80 -16.86 -3.67
N TYR A 82 -3.08 -17.34 -4.69
CA TYR A 82 -3.41 -17.10 -6.10
C TYR A 82 -4.73 -17.76 -6.54
N LYS A 83 -5.13 -18.87 -5.93
CA LYS A 83 -6.45 -19.47 -6.14
C LYS A 83 -7.55 -18.60 -5.53
N ALA A 84 -7.33 -18.07 -4.33
CA ALA A 84 -8.29 -17.29 -3.58
C ALA A 84 -8.58 -15.90 -4.16
N TYR A 85 -7.54 -15.12 -4.51
CA TYR A 85 -7.72 -13.70 -4.85
C TYR A 85 -8.62 -13.46 -6.07
N LYS A 86 -8.65 -14.39 -7.03
CA LYS A 86 -9.46 -14.27 -8.26
C LYS A 86 -10.96 -14.13 -7.97
N LYS A 87 -11.42 -14.74 -6.88
CA LYS A 87 -12.83 -14.74 -6.45
C LYS A 87 -13.09 -13.73 -5.34
N ALA A 88 -12.03 -13.27 -4.67
CA ALA A 88 -12.13 -12.35 -3.56
C ALA A 88 -12.70 -10.99 -3.95
N ARG A 89 -13.28 -10.30 -2.96
CA ARG A 89 -13.70 -8.91 -3.05
C ARG A 89 -13.00 -8.09 -1.97
N PHE A 90 -12.88 -6.80 -2.24
CA PHE A 90 -12.14 -5.86 -1.40
C PHE A 90 -12.95 -4.59 -1.21
N GLN A 91 -12.70 -3.87 -0.11
CA GLN A 91 -13.22 -2.52 0.07
C GLN A 91 -12.23 -1.54 -0.58
N PRO A 92 -12.66 -0.76 -1.59
CA PRO A 92 -11.80 0.27 -2.20
C PRO A 92 -11.45 1.37 -1.20
N ALA A 93 -10.35 2.08 -1.47
CA ALA A 93 -10.06 3.31 -0.76
C ALA A 93 -11.10 4.36 -1.11
N THR A 94 -11.34 5.29 -0.19
CA THR A 94 -12.07 6.52 -0.49
C THR A 94 -11.18 7.73 -0.31
N PHE A 95 -11.31 8.71 -1.19
CA PHE A 95 -10.64 9.99 -1.09
C PHE A 95 -11.63 11.07 -1.55
N ASN A 96 -11.83 12.10 -0.72
CA ASN A 96 -12.86 13.12 -0.98
C ASN A 96 -14.24 12.50 -1.30
N ASN A 97 -14.65 11.50 -0.52
CA ASN A 97 -15.91 10.76 -0.69
C ASN A 97 -16.10 10.01 -2.03
N LYS A 98 -15.02 9.78 -2.79
CA LYS A 98 -15.03 8.99 -4.02
C LYS A 98 -14.21 7.72 -3.85
N LYS A 99 -14.68 6.63 -4.45
CA LYS A 99 -13.92 5.38 -4.51
C LYS A 99 -12.77 5.54 -5.50
N GLU A 100 -11.57 5.25 -5.05
CA GLU A 100 -10.34 5.36 -5.84
C GLU A 100 -9.63 4.01 -5.97
N ASP A 101 -8.85 3.86 -7.03
CA ASP A 101 -7.94 2.74 -7.19
C ASP A 101 -6.72 2.98 -6.30
N ALA A 102 -6.34 2.01 -5.46
CA ALA A 102 -5.26 2.18 -4.49
C ALA A 102 -4.25 1.03 -4.57
N PHE A 103 -2.96 1.38 -4.67
CA PHE A 103 -1.89 0.42 -4.46
C PHE A 103 -1.79 0.07 -2.98
N VAL A 104 -1.85 -1.22 -2.71
CA VAL A 104 -1.78 -1.77 -1.36
C VAL A 104 -0.66 -2.78 -1.25
N GLN A 105 -0.01 -2.78 -0.10
CA GLN A 105 0.98 -3.77 0.29
C GLN A 105 0.59 -4.34 1.63
N PHE A 106 0.67 -5.66 1.74
CA PHE A 106 0.14 -6.39 2.88
C PHE A 106 0.88 -7.71 3.03
N ARG A 107 0.71 -8.34 4.18
CA ARG A 107 1.32 -9.63 4.50
C ARG A 107 0.23 -10.62 4.86
N ILE A 108 0.37 -11.85 4.42
CA ILE A 108 -0.50 -12.95 4.81
C ILE A 108 0.32 -13.86 5.74
N LYS A 109 -0.11 -13.96 7.00
CA LYS A 109 0.47 -14.88 7.97
C LYS A 109 -0.30 -16.19 7.95
N PHE A 110 0.42 -17.29 7.77
CA PHE A 110 -0.04 -18.65 8.00
C PHE A 110 0.59 -19.14 9.30
N GLU A 111 -0.23 -19.60 10.22
CA GLU A 111 0.21 -20.14 11.49
C GLU A 111 -0.49 -21.47 11.75
N LYS A 112 0.29 -22.52 12.02
CA LYS A 112 -0.20 -23.81 12.45
C LYS A 112 0.45 -24.16 13.77
N LYS A 113 -0.37 -24.49 14.77
CA LYS A 113 0.08 -24.97 16.07
C LYS A 113 -0.81 -26.13 16.49
N ASN A 114 -0.22 -27.33 16.60
CA ASN A 114 -0.94 -28.59 16.68
C ASN A 114 -1.92 -28.71 15.48
N ASP A 115 -3.21 -28.91 15.76
CA ASP A 115 -4.27 -29.00 14.76
C ASP A 115 -4.95 -27.65 14.45
N ASN A 116 -4.52 -26.56 15.08
CA ASN A 116 -5.11 -25.23 14.86
C ASN A 116 -4.38 -24.50 13.74
N GLU A 117 -5.14 -24.10 12.73
CA GLU A 117 -4.68 -23.34 11.57
C GLU A 117 -5.29 -21.93 11.58
N LEU A 118 -4.44 -20.93 11.46
CA LEU A 118 -4.82 -19.52 11.41
C LEU A 118 -4.21 -18.87 10.17
N ILE A 119 -5.06 -18.17 9.42
CA ILE A 119 -4.64 -17.32 8.31
C ILE A 119 -5.10 -15.90 8.60
N SER A 120 -4.18 -14.93 8.58
CA SER A 120 -4.48 -13.54 8.86
C SER A 120 -3.80 -12.59 7.88
N ILE A 121 -4.38 -11.40 7.68
CA ILE A 121 -3.79 -10.32 6.88
C ILE A 121 -3.26 -9.24 7.82
N ILE A 122 -2.07 -8.76 7.51
CA ILE A 122 -1.44 -7.60 8.13
C ILE A 122 -1.36 -6.51 7.05
N ASN A 123 -1.99 -5.36 7.28
CA ASN A 123 -2.21 -4.31 6.25
C ASN A 123 -1.00 -3.41 6.00
N ASN A 124 0.21 -3.93 6.15
CA ASN A 124 1.45 -3.22 5.88
C ASN A 124 2.52 -4.22 5.41
N ILE A 125 3.55 -3.72 4.73
CA ILE A 125 4.61 -4.54 4.14
C ILE A 125 5.71 -4.97 5.14
N GLY A 126 5.63 -4.55 6.40
CA GLY A 126 6.65 -4.89 7.40
C GLY A 126 7.94 -4.09 7.29
N TYR A 127 7.90 -2.88 6.72
CA TYR A 127 9.07 -2.01 6.63
C TYR A 127 9.56 -1.59 8.02
N GLU A 128 10.83 -1.82 8.31
CA GLU A 128 11.39 -1.81 9.66
C GLU A 128 11.14 -0.48 10.39
N GLU A 129 11.41 0.66 9.76
CA GLU A 129 11.18 1.98 10.39
C GLU A 129 9.73 2.17 10.83
N ASN A 130 8.76 1.70 10.03
CA ASN A 130 7.34 1.83 10.38
C ASN A 130 6.94 0.84 11.49
N ILE A 131 7.55 -0.35 11.51
CA ILE A 131 7.27 -1.36 12.54
C ILE A 131 7.83 -0.92 13.89
N ILE A 132 9.03 -0.33 13.91
CA ILE A 132 9.62 0.26 15.13
C ILE A 132 8.73 1.39 15.65
N ALA A 133 8.22 2.26 14.77
CA ALA A 133 7.40 3.40 15.17
C ALA A 133 5.99 3.02 15.65
N TYR A 134 5.35 2.05 14.99
CA TYR A 134 3.89 1.82 15.12
C TYR A 134 3.49 0.39 15.46
N GLY A 135 4.45 -0.52 15.57
CA GLY A 135 4.20 -1.95 15.73
C GLY A 135 3.64 -2.62 14.47
N VAL A 136 3.42 -3.92 14.54
CA VAL A 136 3.03 -4.73 13.37
C VAL A 136 1.58 -4.54 12.91
N HIS A 137 0.72 -3.97 13.75
CA HIS A 137 -0.74 -3.91 13.52
C HIS A 137 -1.24 -2.60 12.90
N HIS A 138 -0.35 -1.73 12.41
CA HIS A 138 -0.75 -0.53 11.65
C HIS A 138 -1.21 -0.86 10.22
N THR A 139 -1.97 0.05 9.61
CA THR A 139 -2.16 0.05 8.15
C THR A 139 -1.10 0.93 7.51
N GLY A 140 -0.37 0.41 6.53
CA GLY A 140 0.63 1.18 5.78
C GLY A 140 -0.01 2.20 4.87
N ALA A 141 0.75 3.24 4.49
CA ALA A 141 0.30 4.22 3.51
C ALA A 141 -0.05 3.54 2.17
N GLN A 142 -1.05 4.09 1.48
CA GLN A 142 -1.55 3.56 0.21
C GLN A 142 -1.53 4.65 -0.85
N ARG A 143 -0.88 4.38 -1.98
CA ARG A 143 -0.85 5.32 -3.10
C ARG A 143 -2.13 5.22 -3.90
N LEU A 144 -2.80 6.35 -4.14
CA LEU A 144 -3.92 6.40 -5.07
C LEU A 144 -3.37 6.38 -6.49
N ILE A 145 -3.83 5.42 -7.30
CA ILE A 145 -3.33 5.22 -8.66
C ILE A 145 -3.89 6.30 -9.57
N GLY A 146 -2.99 7.04 -10.21
CA GLY A 146 -3.31 8.14 -11.10
C GLY A 146 -2.74 7.93 -12.50
N LYS A 147 -2.19 9.00 -13.07
CA LYS A 147 -1.50 8.94 -14.36
C LYS A 147 -0.09 8.39 -14.17
N GLU A 148 0.16 7.20 -14.68
CA GLU A 148 1.46 6.52 -14.59
C GLU A 148 2.35 6.88 -15.80
N ILE A 149 2.83 8.13 -15.87
CA ILE A 149 3.60 8.66 -17.03
C ILE A 149 4.86 7.84 -17.30
N TRP A 150 5.48 7.31 -16.23
CA TRP A 150 6.69 6.49 -16.31
C TRP A 150 6.53 5.27 -17.23
N GLN A 151 5.34 4.70 -17.40
CA GLN A 151 5.11 3.56 -18.30
C GLN A 151 5.46 3.84 -19.77
N LYS A 152 5.50 5.12 -20.17
CA LYS A 152 5.91 5.55 -21.52
C LYS A 152 7.41 5.77 -21.64
N LEU A 153 8.09 6.07 -20.53
CA LEU A 153 9.49 6.47 -20.49
C LEU A 153 10.42 5.32 -20.06
N CYS A 154 9.86 4.33 -19.38
CA CYS A 154 10.59 3.16 -18.91
C CYS A 154 10.63 2.03 -19.95
N PRO A 155 11.68 1.19 -19.92
CA PRO A 155 11.79 0.03 -20.82
C PRO A 155 10.57 -0.89 -20.69
N LYS A 156 10.12 -1.47 -21.81
CA LYS A 156 8.98 -2.40 -21.83
C LYS A 156 9.39 -3.87 -21.95
N TYR A 157 10.47 -4.13 -22.68
CA TYR A 157 10.90 -5.49 -23.04
C TYR A 157 12.11 -5.97 -22.25
N ASN A 158 12.86 -5.04 -21.65
CA ASN A 158 14.03 -5.31 -20.84
C ASN A 158 13.59 -5.38 -19.39
N ARG A 159 13.83 -6.53 -18.73
CA ARG A 159 13.47 -6.71 -17.32
C ARG A 159 14.32 -5.83 -16.43
N TYR A 160 13.66 -5.05 -15.60
CA TYR A 160 14.28 -4.28 -14.53
C TYR A 160 13.39 -4.30 -13.29
N THR A 161 13.98 -4.01 -12.15
CA THR A 161 13.26 -3.87 -10.89
C THR A 161 13.89 -2.75 -10.09
N LEU A 162 13.12 -1.71 -9.80
CA LEU A 162 13.50 -0.59 -8.94
C LEU A 162 12.72 -0.67 -7.65
N ILE A 163 13.42 -0.54 -6.53
CA ILE A 163 12.79 -0.32 -5.23
C ILE A 163 12.85 1.18 -4.95
N THR A 164 11.71 1.74 -4.58
CA THR A 164 11.57 3.17 -4.27
C THR A 164 11.21 3.37 -2.82
N LYS A 165 11.61 4.50 -2.26
CA LYS A 165 11.26 4.95 -0.92
C LYS A 165 10.67 6.35 -1.02
N THR A 166 9.59 6.63 -0.30
CA THR A 166 8.93 7.96 -0.25
C THR A 166 8.45 8.25 1.16
N HIS A 167 8.62 9.47 1.63
CA HIS A 167 8.04 9.90 2.90
C HIS A 167 6.62 10.41 2.67
N ILE A 168 5.66 9.86 3.43
CA ILE A 168 4.26 10.28 3.42
C ILE A 168 3.93 10.90 4.77
N ASN A 169 3.45 12.14 4.80
CA ASN A 169 3.03 12.77 6.05
C ASN A 169 1.60 12.35 6.46
N ASN A 170 1.15 12.80 7.63
CA ASN A 170 -0.19 12.52 8.15
C ASN A 170 -1.34 13.14 7.33
N LEU A 171 -1.04 14.02 6.37
CA LEU A 171 -1.98 14.60 5.41
C LEU A 171 -1.91 13.92 4.04
N GLY A 172 -1.13 12.85 3.89
CA GLY A 172 -1.05 12.08 2.65
C GLY A 172 -0.22 12.76 1.57
N GLN A 173 0.59 13.75 1.94
CA GLN A 173 1.50 14.44 1.03
C GLN A 173 2.81 13.66 0.95
N ALA A 174 3.27 13.42 -0.27
CA ALA A 174 4.54 12.76 -0.55
C ALA A 174 5.70 13.75 -0.62
N SER A 175 6.86 13.30 -0.19
CA SER A 175 8.13 14.03 -0.31
C SER A 175 9.31 13.06 -0.28
N ASN A 176 10.48 13.56 -0.71
CA ASN A 176 11.75 12.84 -0.63
C ASN A 176 11.71 11.45 -1.29
N SER A 177 10.98 11.30 -2.41
CA SER A 177 11.00 10.07 -3.20
C SER A 177 12.39 9.80 -3.76
N SER A 178 12.86 8.56 -3.62
CA SER A 178 14.15 8.11 -4.12
C SER A 178 14.10 6.66 -4.60
N VAL A 179 15.07 6.27 -5.43
CA VAL A 179 15.33 4.88 -5.80
C VAL A 179 16.42 4.34 -4.90
N SER A 180 16.13 3.25 -4.17
CA SER A 180 17.06 2.65 -3.20
C SER A 180 17.90 1.51 -3.80
N SER A 181 17.37 0.80 -4.79
CA SER A 181 18.09 -0.31 -5.44
C SER A 181 17.52 -0.59 -6.82
N SER A 182 18.37 -1.14 -7.70
CA SER A 182 18.02 -1.59 -9.04
C SER A 182 18.58 -2.98 -9.28
N ASN A 183 17.73 -3.91 -9.71
CA ASN A 183 18.13 -5.22 -10.21
C ASN A 183 17.73 -5.36 -11.68
N GLY A 184 18.46 -6.18 -12.43
CA GLY A 184 18.24 -6.36 -13.86
C GLY A 184 18.95 -5.30 -14.70
N MET A 185 18.34 -4.93 -15.83
CA MET A 185 18.99 -3.98 -16.74
C MET A 185 19.00 -2.56 -16.21
N PRO A 186 20.08 -1.78 -16.46
CA PRO A 186 20.12 -0.36 -16.12
C PRO A 186 18.94 0.39 -16.75
N VAL A 187 18.34 1.27 -15.96
CA VAL A 187 17.22 2.10 -16.35
C VAL A 187 17.72 3.52 -16.57
N ASN A 188 17.27 4.18 -17.64
CA ASN A 188 17.72 5.54 -17.94
C ASN A 188 17.17 6.56 -16.92
N GLU A 189 17.86 7.70 -16.81
CA GLU A 189 17.48 8.77 -15.87
C GLU A 189 16.09 9.33 -16.12
N LYS A 190 15.64 9.39 -17.39
CA LYS A 190 14.30 9.88 -17.72
C LYS A 190 13.21 9.02 -17.09
N CYS A 191 13.37 7.70 -17.13
CA CYS A 191 12.47 6.77 -16.46
C CYS A 191 12.53 6.93 -14.94
N ILE A 192 13.74 6.96 -14.35
CA ILE A 192 13.91 7.13 -12.90
C ILE A 192 13.23 8.41 -12.40
N ASN A 193 13.52 9.54 -13.05
CA ASN A 193 12.93 10.84 -12.72
C ASN A 193 11.40 10.81 -12.88
N SER A 194 10.89 10.17 -13.93
CA SER A 194 9.44 10.07 -14.11
C SER A 194 8.74 9.22 -13.05
N ILE A 195 9.42 8.21 -12.47
CA ILE A 195 8.91 7.42 -11.35
C ILE A 195 8.90 8.29 -10.08
N ILE A 196 10.01 8.99 -9.81
CA ILE A 196 10.13 9.92 -8.67
C ILE A 196 9.06 11.01 -8.74
N ASP A 197 8.86 11.61 -9.92
CA ASP A 197 7.82 12.62 -10.15
C ASP A 197 6.42 12.05 -9.94
N THR A 198 6.18 10.82 -10.41
CA THR A 198 4.91 10.12 -10.20
C THR A 198 4.63 9.91 -8.71
N LEU A 199 5.64 9.47 -7.95
CA LEU A 199 5.51 9.26 -6.51
C LEU A 199 5.26 10.58 -5.76
N ASN A 200 6.07 11.60 -6.00
CA ASN A 200 5.92 12.90 -5.32
C ASN A 200 4.60 13.62 -5.66
N SER A 201 4.06 13.43 -6.87
CA SER A 201 2.81 14.08 -7.30
C SER A 201 1.55 13.25 -7.02
N SER A 202 1.70 12.00 -6.56
CA SER A 202 0.56 11.13 -6.25
C SER A 202 -0.13 11.59 -4.96
N ASN A 203 -1.44 11.33 -4.88
CA ASN A 203 -2.18 11.41 -3.62
C ASN A 203 -2.00 10.10 -2.84
N TYR A 204 -1.94 10.19 -1.52
CA TYR A 204 -1.84 9.03 -0.65
C TYR A 204 -2.92 9.04 0.42
N ILE A 205 -3.38 7.85 0.80
CA ILE A 205 -3.96 7.62 2.12
C ILE A 205 -2.78 7.41 3.07
N PRO A 206 -2.61 8.22 4.13
CA PRO A 206 -1.53 8.04 5.09
C PRO A 206 -1.60 6.69 5.80
N ALA A 207 -0.50 6.31 6.45
CA ALA A 207 -0.54 5.21 7.40
C ALA A 207 -1.53 5.50 8.53
N PHE A 208 -2.13 4.45 9.08
CA PHE A 208 -3.23 4.56 10.02
C PHE A 208 -3.02 3.67 11.24
N VAL A 209 -3.08 4.27 12.43
CA VAL A 209 -2.83 3.64 13.73
C VAL A 209 -3.86 4.17 14.72
N ASN A 210 -4.58 3.28 15.41
CA ASN A 210 -5.54 3.64 16.47
C ASN A 210 -6.42 4.85 16.11
N ASP A 211 -7.08 4.76 14.96
CA ASP A 211 -7.96 5.80 14.41
C ASP A 211 -7.31 7.13 13.99
N ASN A 212 -5.98 7.18 13.93
CA ASN A 212 -5.23 8.38 13.56
C ASN A 212 -4.34 8.15 12.33
N TYR A 213 -4.26 9.17 11.47
CA TYR A 213 -3.28 9.22 10.39
C TYR A 213 -1.91 9.63 10.91
N VAL A 214 -0.89 8.88 10.51
CA VAL A 214 0.49 9.07 10.97
C VAL A 214 1.46 9.16 9.78
N PRO A 215 2.57 9.92 9.91
CA PRO A 215 3.59 9.93 8.89
C PRO A 215 4.23 8.54 8.76
N SER A 216 4.70 8.16 7.58
CA SER A 216 5.33 6.85 7.39
C SER A 216 6.27 6.85 6.20
N THR A 217 7.12 5.83 6.14
CA THR A 217 7.83 5.50 4.91
C THR A 217 6.98 4.60 4.04
N TYR A 218 6.79 4.99 2.79
CA TYR A 218 6.18 4.19 1.74
C TYR A 218 7.25 3.60 0.83
N VAL A 219 7.11 2.32 0.48
CA VAL A 219 8.05 1.59 -0.39
C VAL A 219 7.27 0.97 -1.53
N GLU A 220 7.69 1.16 -2.77
CA GLU A 220 7.05 0.54 -3.93
C GLU A 220 8.08 -0.03 -4.91
N VAL A 221 7.71 -1.16 -5.53
CA VAL A 221 8.55 -1.83 -6.52
C VAL A 221 8.01 -1.50 -7.91
N PHE A 222 8.85 -0.93 -8.76
CA PHE A 222 8.57 -0.65 -10.17
C PHE A 222 9.37 -1.61 -11.04
N GLY A 223 8.78 -2.12 -12.13
CA GLY A 223 9.44 -3.09 -13.00
C GLY A 223 8.50 -3.80 -13.96
N ASN A 224 9.05 -4.78 -14.68
CA ASN A 224 8.37 -5.62 -15.68
C ASN A 224 8.94 -7.04 -15.74
#